data_AF-A0A8N4EZJ8-F1
#
_entry.id   AF-A0A8N4EZJ8-F1
#
_cell.length_a   1.000
_cell.length_b   1.000
_cell.length_c   1.000
_cell.angle_alpha   90.00
_cell.angle_beta   90.00
_cell.angle_gamma   90.00
#
_symmetry.space_group_name_H-M   'P 1'
#
loop_
_entity.id
_entity.type
_entity.pdbx_description
1 polymer ?
#
loop_
_entity_poly.entity_id
_entity_poly.type
_entity_poly.pdbx_seq_one_letter_code
_entity_poly.pdbx_strand_id
1 'polypeptide(L)'
;MDPETDEYIRESIENSLGLLISDKNLRLKLLASEDARHRLQDRIFVLEERLKDTEKRVEQYKAEATMNAQGLRRCIEEKEMVASGYDDLVKHCAKLEKECSLYERGLERIMESCDEFAKENDELRARLQDDSSLTALAAEVEFLKKDKENLRINLHRAEEEVKVLFEENKILDEENKRLLRLLKKERNHHGSDSKSSAGTSAKGKRKSDRSDSSPRGRVIDFNVADSSREPLSPLHQNSPDSRMHKK
;
A
#
# COMPACT_ATOMS: atom_id res chain seq x y z
N MET A 1 -87.53 36.90 -79.63
CA MET A 1 -86.79 38.01 -79.01
C MET A 1 -87.71 39.21 -78.93
N ASP A 2 -87.43 40.12 -78.02
CA ASP A 2 -88.04 41.45 -78.06
C ASP A 2 -87.48 42.21 -79.29
N PRO A 3 -88.32 42.86 -80.12
CA PRO A 3 -87.87 43.51 -81.36
C PRO A 3 -86.82 44.60 -81.15
N GLU A 4 -86.85 45.29 -80.00
CA GLU A 4 -85.88 46.32 -79.65
C GLU A 4 -84.48 45.73 -79.36
N THR A 5 -84.45 44.50 -78.83
CA THR A 5 -83.22 43.71 -78.65
C THR A 5 -82.62 43.22 -79.99
N ASP A 6 -83.45 42.75 -80.93
CA ASP A 6 -82.99 42.32 -82.27
C ASP A 6 -82.46 43.50 -83.10
N GLU A 7 -83.07 44.68 -82.99
CA GLU A 7 -82.58 45.91 -83.63
C GLU A 7 -81.24 46.37 -83.03
N TYR A 8 -81.11 46.36 -81.70
CA TYR A 8 -79.86 46.66 -81.01
C TYR A 8 -78.70 45.74 -81.45
N ILE A 9 -78.95 44.43 -81.57
CA ILE A 9 -77.95 43.46 -82.03
C ILE A 9 -77.53 43.76 -83.48
N ARG A 10 -78.49 44.01 -84.38
CA ARG A 10 -78.25 44.30 -85.80
C ARG A 10 -77.37 45.54 -86.00
N GLU A 11 -77.77 46.66 -85.41
CA GLU A 11 -77.00 47.91 -85.45
C GLU A 11 -75.64 47.79 -84.74
N SER A 12 -75.51 46.90 -83.74
CA SER A 12 -74.22 46.68 -83.08
C SER A 12 -73.23 45.92 -83.97
N ILE A 13 -73.72 44.98 -84.80
CA ILE A 13 -72.92 44.33 -85.84
C ILE A 13 -72.55 45.34 -86.94
N GLU A 14 -73.50 46.15 -87.40
CA GLU A 14 -73.28 47.19 -88.43
C GLU A 14 -72.25 48.25 -87.96
N ASN A 15 -72.30 48.65 -86.69
CA ASN A 15 -71.29 49.51 -86.06
C ASN A 15 -69.89 48.85 -86.02
N SER A 16 -69.80 47.55 -85.71
CA SER A 16 -68.52 46.81 -85.80
C SER A 16 -67.96 46.70 -87.22
N LEU A 17 -68.80 46.95 -88.25
CA LEU A 17 -68.43 47.05 -89.66
C LEU A 17 -68.19 48.50 -90.13
N GLY A 18 -68.29 49.49 -89.24
CA GLY A 18 -68.02 50.91 -89.52
C GLY A 18 -69.18 51.69 -90.14
N LEU A 19 -70.42 51.18 -90.08
CA LEU A 19 -71.61 51.85 -90.59
C LEU A 19 -72.20 52.85 -89.58
N LEU A 20 -72.97 53.81 -90.08
CA LEU A 20 -73.63 54.85 -89.28
C LEU A 20 -74.69 54.25 -88.35
N ILE A 21 -74.51 54.43 -87.04
CA ILE A 21 -75.44 53.98 -85.99
C ILE A 21 -76.54 55.00 -85.73
N SER A 22 -77.74 54.54 -85.31
CA SER A 22 -78.77 55.46 -84.80
C SER A 22 -78.39 56.07 -83.44
N ASP A 23 -78.93 57.27 -83.17
CA ASP A 23 -78.83 57.96 -81.88
C ASP A 23 -79.41 57.12 -80.73
N LYS A 24 -80.44 56.31 -81.00
CA LYS A 24 -81.04 55.38 -80.04
C LYS A 24 -80.04 54.30 -79.59
N ASN A 25 -79.32 53.69 -80.54
CA ASN A 25 -78.29 52.69 -80.24
C ASN A 25 -77.14 53.27 -79.42
N LEU A 26 -76.69 54.47 -79.79
CA LEU A 26 -75.58 55.16 -79.13
C LEU A 26 -75.91 55.46 -77.65
N ARG A 27 -77.14 55.92 -77.37
CA ARG A 27 -77.63 56.14 -75.99
C ARG A 27 -77.71 54.84 -75.19
N LEU A 28 -78.19 53.74 -75.79
CA LEU A 28 -78.22 52.41 -75.15
C LEU A 28 -76.81 51.91 -74.80
N LYS A 29 -75.83 52.07 -75.70
CA LYS A 29 -74.42 51.74 -75.45
C LYS A 29 -73.79 52.62 -74.38
N LEU A 30 -74.11 53.91 -74.36
CA LEU A 30 -73.66 54.83 -73.31
C LEU A 30 -74.17 54.37 -71.94
N LEU A 31 -75.48 54.13 -71.80
CA LEU A 31 -76.09 53.67 -70.56
C LEU A 31 -75.50 52.33 -70.07
N ALA A 32 -75.32 51.36 -70.97
CA ALA A 32 -74.71 50.07 -70.64
C ALA A 32 -73.23 50.20 -70.22
N SER A 33 -72.48 51.11 -70.84
CA SER A 33 -71.09 51.43 -70.47
C SER A 33 -71.01 52.13 -69.11
N GLU A 34 -71.92 53.06 -68.83
CA GLU A 34 -72.02 53.75 -67.54
C GLU A 34 -72.37 52.78 -66.40
N ASP A 35 -73.34 51.89 -66.60
CA ASP A 35 -73.69 50.85 -65.64
C ASP A 35 -72.52 49.87 -65.40
N ALA A 36 -71.85 49.40 -66.46
CA ALA A 36 -70.64 48.58 -66.33
C ALA A 36 -69.52 49.30 -65.58
N ARG A 37 -69.34 50.61 -65.80
CA ARG A 37 -68.37 51.45 -65.08
C ARG A 37 -68.67 51.51 -63.58
N HIS A 38 -69.93 51.67 -63.18
CA HIS A 38 -70.31 51.66 -61.76
C HIS A 38 -70.02 50.29 -61.11
N ARG A 39 -70.42 49.18 -61.75
CA ARG A 39 -70.12 47.81 -61.25
C ARG A 39 -68.62 47.56 -61.08
N LEU A 40 -67.79 48.11 -61.98
CA LEU A 40 -66.33 48.04 -61.87
C LEU A 40 -65.79 48.89 -60.71
N GLN A 41 -66.34 50.09 -60.47
CA GLN A 41 -65.98 50.91 -59.32
C GLN A 41 -66.31 50.23 -57.99
N ASP A 42 -67.51 49.66 -57.85
CA ASP A 42 -67.88 48.87 -56.66
C ASP A 42 -66.92 47.70 -56.45
N ARG A 43 -66.52 47.03 -57.54
CA ARG A 43 -65.57 45.92 -57.48
C ARG A 43 -64.17 46.35 -57.08
N ILE A 44 -63.71 47.51 -57.53
CA ILE A 44 -62.42 48.11 -57.12
C ILE A 44 -62.45 48.38 -55.62
N PHE A 45 -63.49 49.05 -55.11
CA PHE A 45 -63.62 49.37 -53.68
C PHE A 45 -63.55 48.12 -52.79
N VAL A 46 -64.29 47.05 -53.14
CA VAL A 46 -64.25 45.76 -52.41
C VAL A 46 -62.87 45.09 -52.48
N LEU A 47 -62.11 45.28 -53.56
CA LEU A 47 -60.74 44.75 -53.68
C LEU A 47 -59.73 45.57 -52.87
N GLU A 48 -59.88 46.89 -52.81
CA GLU A 48 -59.05 47.78 -51.98
C GLU A 48 -59.22 47.51 -50.48
N GLU A 49 -60.46 47.33 -50.01
CA GLU A 49 -60.74 46.94 -48.62
C GLU A 49 -60.09 45.60 -48.28
N ARG A 50 -60.28 44.58 -49.13
CA ARG A 50 -59.67 43.25 -48.96
C ARG A 50 -58.14 43.29 -49.00
N LEU A 51 -57.55 44.11 -49.87
CA LEU A 51 -56.09 44.28 -49.94
C LEU A 51 -55.57 44.81 -48.61
N LYS A 52 -56.14 45.90 -48.11
CA LYS A 52 -55.78 46.54 -46.84
C LYS A 52 -55.91 45.59 -45.65
N ASP A 53 -56.96 44.77 -45.60
CA ASP A 53 -57.13 43.74 -44.58
C ASP A 53 -56.07 42.63 -44.69
N THR A 54 -55.71 42.21 -45.90
CA THR A 54 -54.62 41.23 -46.07
C THR A 54 -53.25 41.79 -45.72
N GLU A 55 -52.96 43.05 -46.05
CA GLU A 55 -51.72 43.74 -45.66
C GLU A 55 -51.60 43.83 -44.13
N LYS A 56 -52.67 44.24 -43.44
CA LYS A 56 -52.73 44.28 -41.97
C LYS A 56 -52.45 42.91 -41.35
N ARG A 57 -53.00 41.82 -41.91
CA ARG A 57 -52.72 40.45 -41.47
C ARG A 57 -51.27 40.04 -41.72
N VAL A 58 -50.69 40.42 -42.86
CA VAL A 58 -49.27 40.15 -43.16
C VAL A 58 -48.35 40.83 -42.15
N GLU A 59 -48.60 42.09 -41.79
CA GLU A 59 -47.80 42.78 -40.77
C GLU A 59 -47.98 42.20 -39.36
N GLN A 60 -49.19 41.73 -39.01
CA GLN A 60 -49.41 40.98 -37.77
C GLN A 60 -48.56 39.69 -37.72
N TYR A 61 -48.58 38.87 -38.77
CA TYR A 61 -47.77 37.65 -38.82
C TYR A 61 -46.26 37.94 -38.83
N LYS A 62 -45.80 39.03 -39.48
CA LYS A 62 -44.39 39.45 -39.42
C LYS A 62 -43.96 39.84 -38.00
N ALA A 63 -44.79 40.60 -37.29
CA ALA A 63 -44.52 40.99 -35.90
C ALA A 63 -44.48 39.76 -34.98
N GLU A 64 -45.46 38.85 -35.10
CA GLU A 64 -45.51 37.60 -34.35
C GLU A 64 -44.28 36.72 -34.63
N ALA A 65 -43.93 36.49 -35.90
CA ALA A 65 -42.75 35.71 -36.28
C ALA A 65 -41.45 36.32 -35.74
N THR A 66 -41.34 37.65 -35.72
CA THR A 66 -40.17 38.36 -35.18
C THR A 66 -40.05 38.16 -33.66
N MET A 67 -41.17 38.29 -32.92
CA MET A 67 -41.21 38.05 -31.49
C MET A 67 -40.90 36.58 -31.15
N ASN A 68 -41.48 35.63 -31.88
CA ASN A 68 -41.24 34.19 -31.70
C ASN A 68 -39.77 33.83 -31.97
N ALA A 69 -39.17 34.39 -33.02
CA ALA A 69 -37.74 34.20 -33.31
C ALA A 69 -36.83 34.77 -32.21
N GLN A 70 -37.19 35.90 -31.59
CA GLN A 70 -36.46 36.45 -30.44
C GLN A 70 -36.67 35.63 -29.16
N GLY A 71 -37.87 35.10 -28.93
CA GLY A 71 -38.15 34.17 -27.83
C GLY A 71 -37.31 32.89 -27.96
N LEU A 72 -37.27 32.29 -29.15
CA LEU A 72 -36.49 31.09 -29.42
C LEU A 72 -34.99 31.30 -29.22
N ARG A 73 -34.43 32.44 -29.67
CA ARG A 73 -33.00 32.76 -29.43
C ARG A 73 -32.66 32.80 -27.94
N ARG A 74 -33.44 33.52 -27.12
CA ARG A 74 -33.24 33.58 -25.67
C ARG A 74 -33.33 32.21 -25.01
N CYS A 75 -34.29 31.38 -25.42
CA CYS A 75 -34.42 30.01 -24.91
C CYS A 75 -33.21 29.13 -25.26
N ILE A 76 -32.60 29.32 -26.44
CA ILE A 76 -31.35 28.64 -26.83
C ILE A 76 -30.18 29.15 -25.97
N GLU A 77 -30.02 30.47 -25.83
CA GLU A 77 -28.98 31.12 -25.02
C GLU A 77 -29.05 30.66 -23.54
N GLU A 78 -30.24 30.62 -22.94
CA GLU A 78 -30.48 30.11 -21.58
C GLU A 78 -30.14 28.61 -21.47
N LYS A 79 -30.51 27.80 -22.46
CA LYS A 79 -30.19 26.36 -22.49
C LYS A 79 -28.69 26.12 -22.59
N GLU A 80 -27.98 26.87 -23.42
CA GLU A 80 -26.52 26.78 -23.57
C GLU A 80 -25.80 27.22 -22.29
N MET A 81 -26.28 28.29 -21.64
CA MET A 81 -25.79 28.71 -20.32
C MET A 81 -25.94 27.59 -19.28
N VAL A 82 -27.13 26.99 -19.17
CA VAL A 82 -27.39 25.87 -18.24
C VAL A 82 -26.52 24.65 -18.55
N ALA A 83 -26.31 24.33 -19.83
CA ALA A 83 -25.42 23.24 -20.24
C ALA A 83 -23.95 23.50 -19.81
N SER A 84 -23.43 24.72 -20.01
CA SER A 84 -22.08 25.07 -19.54
C SER A 84 -21.95 25.01 -18.00
N GLY A 85 -23.00 25.43 -17.27
CA GLY A 85 -23.03 25.32 -15.81
C GLY A 85 -23.06 23.88 -15.32
N TYR A 86 -23.71 22.97 -16.05
CA TYR A 86 -23.69 21.54 -15.78
C TYR A 86 -22.30 20.94 -16.00
N ASP A 87 -21.62 21.28 -17.11
CA ASP A 87 -20.25 20.83 -17.37
C ASP A 87 -19.27 21.29 -16.28
N ASP A 88 -19.40 22.53 -15.80
CA ASP A 88 -18.57 23.04 -14.70
C ASP A 88 -18.88 22.37 -13.36
N LEU A 89 -20.15 22.05 -13.09
CA LEU A 89 -20.54 21.28 -11.91
C LEU A 89 -19.97 19.85 -11.96
N VAL A 90 -20.00 19.17 -13.11
CA VAL A 90 -19.39 17.84 -13.31
C VAL A 90 -17.87 17.90 -13.08
N LYS A 91 -17.19 18.92 -13.60
CA LYS A 91 -15.74 19.14 -13.32
C LYS A 91 -15.48 19.36 -11.82
N HIS A 92 -16.40 19.99 -11.10
CA HIS A 92 -16.27 20.19 -9.65
C HIS A 92 -16.49 18.88 -8.88
N CYS A 93 -17.51 18.10 -9.22
CA CYS A 93 -17.74 16.77 -8.64
C CYS A 93 -16.52 15.86 -8.81
N ALA A 94 -15.96 15.76 -10.02
CA ALA A 94 -14.78 14.93 -10.29
C ALA A 94 -13.52 15.35 -9.49
N LYS A 95 -13.39 16.64 -9.13
CA LYS A 95 -12.32 17.11 -8.22
C LYS A 95 -12.59 16.64 -6.79
N LEU A 96 -13.82 16.83 -6.30
CA LEU A 96 -14.21 16.47 -4.94
C LEU A 96 -14.13 14.96 -4.70
N GLU A 97 -14.56 14.13 -5.65
CA GLU A 97 -14.41 12.67 -5.63
C GLU A 97 -12.95 12.24 -5.47
N LYS A 98 -12.03 12.92 -6.17
CA LYS A 98 -10.59 12.69 -6.07
C LYS A 98 -10.02 13.12 -4.71
N GLU A 99 -10.53 14.20 -4.12
CA GLU A 99 -10.16 14.63 -2.77
C GLU A 99 -10.67 13.64 -1.71
N CYS A 100 -11.93 13.19 -1.78
CA CYS A 100 -12.46 12.11 -0.93
C CYS A 100 -11.59 10.85 -1.00
N SER A 101 -11.25 10.40 -2.21
CA SER A 101 -10.36 9.24 -2.44
C SER A 101 -8.96 9.41 -1.85
N LEU A 102 -8.47 10.65 -1.69
CA LEU A 102 -7.19 10.95 -1.04
C LEU A 102 -7.31 10.94 0.48
N TYR A 103 -8.42 11.40 1.05
CA TYR A 103 -8.70 11.35 2.48
C TYR A 103 -8.91 9.91 2.97
N GLU A 104 -9.69 9.11 2.25
CA GLU A 104 -9.94 7.68 2.55
C GLU A 104 -8.63 6.90 2.63
N ARG A 105 -7.79 6.99 1.58
CA ARG A 105 -6.45 6.37 1.55
C ARG A 105 -5.45 7.03 2.50
N GLY A 106 -5.74 8.23 3.01
CA GLY A 106 -5.00 8.85 4.11
C GLY A 106 -5.31 8.15 5.43
N LEU A 107 -6.59 7.95 5.71
CA LEU A 107 -7.09 7.28 6.91
C LEU A 107 -6.67 5.80 6.96
N GLU A 108 -6.81 5.08 5.84
CA GLU A 108 -6.46 3.65 5.74
C GLU A 108 -4.98 3.40 6.12
N ARG A 109 -4.05 4.18 5.55
CA ARG A 109 -2.61 4.09 5.90
C ARG A 109 -2.31 4.43 7.36
N ILE A 110 -3.09 5.33 7.98
CA ILE A 110 -2.95 5.63 9.41
C ILE A 110 -3.42 4.42 10.23
N MET A 111 -4.56 3.81 9.87
CA MET A 111 -5.06 2.61 10.54
C MET A 111 -4.09 1.43 10.42
N GLU A 112 -3.55 1.16 9.22
CA GLU A 112 -2.50 0.16 8.99
C GLU A 112 -1.30 0.40 9.92
N SER A 113 -0.81 1.64 10.01
CA SER A 113 0.32 1.98 10.89
C SER A 113 -0.01 1.80 12.38
N CYS A 114 -1.25 2.09 12.81
CA CYS A 114 -1.68 1.84 14.19
C CYS A 114 -1.73 0.34 14.52
N ASP A 115 -2.18 -0.50 13.58
CA ASP A 115 -2.20 -1.95 13.73
C ASP A 115 -0.78 -2.54 13.76
N GLU A 116 0.17 -1.98 13.00
CA GLU A 116 1.59 -2.33 13.06
C GLU A 116 2.21 -1.97 14.42
N PHE A 117 2.01 -0.73 14.89
CA PHE A 117 2.49 -0.31 16.22
C PHE A 117 1.85 -1.10 17.37
N ALA A 118 0.59 -1.50 17.24
CA ALA A 118 -0.06 -2.36 18.23
C ALA A 118 0.62 -3.73 18.33
N LYS A 119 0.90 -4.38 17.18
CA LYS A 119 1.65 -5.65 17.13
C LYS A 119 3.05 -5.53 17.70
N GLU A 120 3.79 -4.48 17.34
CA GLU A 120 5.13 -4.24 17.90
C GLU A 120 5.07 -4.02 19.42
N ASN A 121 4.07 -3.30 19.91
CA ASN A 121 3.91 -3.08 21.35
C ASN A 121 3.60 -4.37 22.11
N ASP A 122 2.73 -5.24 21.56
CA ASP A 122 2.41 -6.53 22.16
C ASP A 122 3.60 -7.50 22.08
N GLU A 123 4.38 -7.50 21.00
CA GLU A 123 5.66 -8.23 20.92
C GLU A 123 6.67 -7.76 21.97
N LEU A 124 6.82 -6.44 22.15
CA LEU A 124 7.72 -5.87 23.16
C LEU A 124 7.26 -6.23 24.58
N ARG A 125 5.95 -6.23 24.86
CA ARG A 125 5.41 -6.71 26.14
C ARG A 125 5.66 -8.20 26.35
N ALA A 126 5.48 -9.03 25.31
CA ALA A 126 5.75 -10.46 25.40
C ALA A 126 7.24 -10.74 25.70
N ARG A 127 8.15 -10.04 25.03
CA ARG A 127 9.60 -10.12 25.32
C ARG A 127 9.97 -9.60 26.72
N LEU A 128 9.25 -8.60 27.23
CA LEU A 128 9.45 -8.09 28.59
C LEU A 128 8.89 -9.02 29.67
N GLN A 129 7.84 -9.81 29.36
CA GLN A 129 7.30 -10.85 30.23
C GLN A 129 8.12 -12.15 30.19
N ASP A 130 9.00 -12.32 29.20
CA ASP A 130 9.94 -13.44 29.11
C ASP A 130 11.16 -13.25 30.05
N ASP A 131 10.88 -13.28 31.35
CA ASP A 131 11.87 -13.25 32.43
C ASP A 131 12.74 -14.53 32.49
N SER A 132 12.61 -15.49 31.54
CA SER A 132 13.37 -16.75 31.55
C SER A 132 14.89 -16.52 31.50
N SER A 133 15.34 -15.53 30.74
CA SER A 133 16.75 -15.14 30.64
C SER A 133 17.26 -14.49 31.93
N LEU A 134 16.47 -13.58 32.52
CA LEU A 134 16.81 -12.87 33.76
C LEU A 134 16.85 -13.83 34.96
N THR A 135 15.88 -14.74 35.05
CA THR A 135 15.80 -15.76 36.11
C THR A 135 16.93 -16.78 36.00
N ALA A 136 17.30 -17.21 34.78
CA ALA A 136 18.47 -18.07 34.56
C ALA A 136 19.77 -17.39 35.01
N LEU A 137 19.99 -16.13 34.60
CA LEU A 137 21.17 -15.37 34.99
C LEU A 137 21.23 -15.11 36.51
N ALA A 138 20.08 -14.83 37.14
CA ALA A 138 20.01 -14.68 38.60
C ALA A 138 20.35 -15.99 39.34
N ALA A 139 19.91 -17.14 38.82
CA ALA A 139 20.26 -18.45 39.37
C ALA A 139 21.77 -18.76 39.22
N GLU A 140 22.37 -18.43 38.07
CA GLU A 140 23.81 -18.55 37.84
C GLU A 140 24.62 -17.66 38.81
N VAL A 141 24.20 -16.40 39.01
CA VAL A 141 24.83 -15.49 39.98
C VAL A 141 24.76 -16.05 41.40
N GLU A 142 23.62 -16.60 41.83
CA GLU A 142 23.49 -17.24 43.15
C GLU A 142 24.31 -18.53 43.29
N PHE A 143 24.45 -19.31 42.21
CA PHE A 143 25.34 -20.47 42.19
C PHE A 143 26.80 -20.04 42.36
N LEU A 144 27.27 -19.06 41.56
CA LEU A 144 28.64 -18.55 41.61
C LEU A 144 28.98 -17.88 42.96
N LYS A 145 28.00 -17.22 43.62
CA LYS A 145 28.17 -16.72 45.00
C LYS A 145 28.43 -17.84 46.00
N LYS A 146 27.66 -18.93 45.93
CA LYS A 146 27.80 -20.09 46.83
C LYS A 146 29.12 -20.82 46.59
N ASP A 147 29.47 -21.05 45.33
CA ASP A 147 30.73 -21.71 44.98
C ASP A 147 31.96 -20.90 45.43
N LYS A 148 31.95 -19.57 45.20
CA LYS A 148 32.96 -18.64 45.71
C LYS A 148 33.13 -18.72 47.23
N GLU A 149 32.04 -18.86 48.00
CA GLU A 149 32.12 -18.99 49.46
C GLU A 149 32.67 -20.36 49.88
N ASN A 150 32.25 -21.44 49.23
CA ASN A 150 32.80 -22.78 49.46
C ASN A 150 34.32 -22.82 49.19
N LEU A 151 34.78 -22.21 48.09
CA LEU A 151 36.20 -22.10 47.74
C LEU A 151 36.97 -21.26 48.78
N ARG A 152 36.39 -20.18 49.31
CA ARG A 152 36.98 -19.39 50.40
C ARG A 152 37.15 -20.19 51.69
N ILE A 153 36.13 -20.96 52.09
CA ILE A 153 36.21 -21.83 53.28
C ILE A 153 37.26 -22.93 53.07
N ASN A 154 37.29 -23.56 51.90
CA ASN A 154 38.26 -24.60 51.56
C ASN A 154 39.70 -24.05 51.56
N LEU A 155 39.93 -22.85 51.02
CA LEU A 155 41.22 -22.17 51.04
C LEU A 155 41.68 -21.93 52.48
N HIS A 156 40.83 -21.33 53.32
CA HIS A 156 41.18 -21.05 54.72
C HIS A 156 41.50 -22.33 55.49
N ARG A 157 40.73 -23.42 55.30
CA ARG A 157 41.05 -24.71 55.90
C ARG A 157 42.42 -25.23 55.44
N ALA A 158 42.73 -25.17 54.15
CA ALA A 158 44.02 -25.61 53.63
C ALA A 158 45.19 -24.77 54.18
N GLU A 159 45.00 -23.47 54.39
CA GLU A 159 45.97 -22.59 55.05
C GLU A 159 46.23 -22.99 56.52
N GLU A 160 45.20 -23.36 57.28
CA GLU A 160 45.37 -23.88 58.65
C GLU A 160 46.03 -25.27 58.69
N GLU A 161 45.64 -26.18 57.78
CA GLU A 161 46.28 -27.51 57.66
C GLU A 161 47.79 -27.37 57.37
N VAL A 162 48.19 -26.44 56.51
CA VAL A 162 49.62 -26.15 56.23
C VAL A 162 50.35 -25.61 57.46
N LYS A 163 49.72 -24.80 58.31
CA LYS A 163 50.35 -24.31 59.57
C LYS A 163 50.58 -25.46 60.55
N VAL A 164 49.58 -26.31 60.77
CA VAL A 164 49.71 -27.48 61.66
C VAL A 164 50.81 -28.41 61.17
N LEU A 165 50.80 -28.76 59.87
CA LEU A 165 51.85 -29.58 59.27
C LEU A 165 53.24 -28.93 59.37
N PHE A 166 53.36 -27.60 59.28
CA PHE A 166 54.63 -26.91 59.48
C PHE A 166 55.13 -27.00 60.92
N GLU A 167 54.24 -26.88 61.91
CA GLU A 167 54.58 -27.05 63.33
C GLU A 167 54.96 -28.50 63.67
N GLU A 168 54.22 -29.49 63.14
CA GLU A 168 54.55 -30.91 63.27
C GLU A 168 55.90 -31.24 62.65
N ASN A 169 56.17 -30.79 61.41
CA ASN A 169 57.48 -30.97 60.77
C ASN A 169 58.61 -30.32 61.58
N LYS A 170 58.38 -29.13 62.16
CA LYS A 170 59.36 -28.46 63.02
C LYS A 170 59.67 -29.27 64.30
N ILE A 171 58.66 -29.90 64.91
CA ILE A 171 58.85 -30.78 66.07
C ILE A 171 59.62 -32.04 65.67
N LEU A 172 59.22 -32.69 64.56
CA LEU A 172 59.89 -33.87 64.01
C LEU A 172 61.35 -33.57 63.64
N ASP A 173 61.64 -32.40 63.08
CA ASP A 173 63.01 -31.96 62.76
C ASP A 173 63.88 -31.79 64.00
N GLU A 174 63.37 -31.20 65.09
CA GLU A 174 64.14 -31.07 66.34
C GLU A 174 64.37 -32.42 67.03
N GLU A 175 63.39 -33.33 67.03
CA GLU A 175 63.60 -34.68 67.56
C GLU A 175 64.52 -35.53 66.65
N ASN A 176 64.43 -35.41 65.33
CA ASN A 176 65.40 -36.00 64.39
C ASN A 176 66.82 -35.48 64.63
N LYS A 177 66.99 -34.15 64.80
CA LYS A 177 68.28 -33.55 65.19
C LYS A 177 68.78 -34.09 66.54
N ARG A 178 67.89 -34.33 67.51
CA ARG A 178 68.22 -34.89 68.83
C ARG A 178 68.66 -36.36 68.73
N LEU A 179 67.91 -37.19 68.01
CA LEU A 179 68.24 -38.60 67.73
C LEU A 179 69.57 -38.72 66.99
N LEU A 180 69.83 -37.87 65.99
CA LEU A 180 71.12 -37.80 65.30
C LEU A 180 72.29 -37.43 66.23
N ARG A 181 72.07 -36.58 67.25
CA ARG A 181 73.08 -36.28 68.28
C ARG A 181 73.31 -37.49 69.21
N LEU A 182 72.26 -38.23 69.57
CA LEU A 182 72.36 -39.44 70.39
C LEU A 182 73.11 -40.56 69.66
N LEU A 183 72.73 -40.86 68.42
CA LEU A 183 73.38 -41.88 67.59
C LEU A 183 74.87 -41.56 67.35
N LYS A 184 75.23 -40.27 67.17
CA LYS A 184 76.63 -39.83 67.14
C LYS A 184 77.36 -40.06 68.46
N LYS A 185 76.72 -39.86 69.62
CA LYS A 185 77.32 -40.14 70.94
C LYS A 185 77.52 -41.64 71.17
N GLU A 186 76.52 -42.45 70.84
CA GLU A 186 76.57 -43.92 70.94
C GLU A 186 77.65 -44.53 70.04
N ARG A 187 77.73 -44.06 68.78
CA ARG A 187 78.81 -44.40 67.85
C ARG A 187 80.21 -43.96 68.33
N ASN A 188 80.27 -42.92 69.18
CA ASN A 188 81.50 -42.49 69.85
C ASN A 188 81.77 -43.22 71.18
N HIS A 189 80.86 -44.07 71.65
CA HIS A 189 81.05 -44.90 72.86
C HIS A 189 81.35 -46.37 72.53
N HIS A 190 80.96 -46.87 71.35
CA HIS A 190 81.39 -48.19 70.83
C HIS A 190 82.62 -48.12 69.91
N GLY A 191 83.61 -47.31 70.31
CA GLY A 191 84.86 -47.08 69.59
C GLY A 191 86.07 -47.89 70.09
N SER A 192 85.94 -49.21 70.26
CA SER A 192 87.09 -50.14 70.36
C SER A 192 86.82 -51.42 69.58
N ASP A 193 87.77 -51.77 68.72
CA ASP A 193 87.91 -53.04 67.97
C ASP A 193 86.76 -53.42 66.99
N SER A 194 86.91 -53.18 65.67
CA SER A 194 87.58 -54.06 64.66
C SER A 194 86.84 -55.38 64.39
N LYS A 195 86.72 -55.93 63.17
CA LYS A 195 87.19 -55.60 61.80
C LYS A 195 86.48 -56.56 60.81
N SER A 196 86.43 -56.24 59.50
CA SER A 196 86.00 -57.14 58.38
C SER A 196 84.55 -57.67 58.44
N SER A 197 83.84 -58.04 57.35
CA SER A 197 84.23 -58.70 56.09
C SER A 197 83.28 -58.28 54.94
N ALA A 198 83.79 -58.07 53.72
CA ALA A 198 83.73 -58.98 52.56
C ALA A 198 82.31 -59.42 52.11
N GLY A 199 81.95 -59.12 50.86
CA GLY A 199 80.66 -59.47 50.25
C GLY A 199 80.75 -60.53 49.14
N THR A 200 79.60 -61.10 48.79
CA THR A 200 79.22 -61.99 47.65
C THR A 200 77.82 -62.54 48.01
N SER A 201 76.97 -63.16 47.18
CA SER A 201 76.69 -63.14 45.73
C SER A 201 75.40 -63.96 45.48
N ALA A 202 74.84 -63.88 44.26
CA ALA A 202 73.79 -64.76 43.68
C ALA A 202 72.31 -64.61 44.17
N LYS A 203 71.24 -64.97 43.41
CA LYS A 203 70.84 -64.86 41.97
C LYS A 203 69.69 -65.84 41.63
N GLY A 204 68.54 -65.34 41.16
CA GLY A 204 67.45 -66.12 40.51
C GLY A 204 66.32 -65.18 40.03
N LYS A 205 66.02 -65.04 38.72
CA LYS A 205 65.12 -65.84 37.84
C LYS A 205 63.64 -65.83 38.33
N ARG A 206 62.58 -65.59 37.52
CA ARG A 206 62.35 -65.38 36.06
C ARG A 206 60.94 -64.73 35.88
N LYS A 207 60.75 -63.66 35.08
CA LYS A 207 60.20 -63.59 33.69
C LYS A 207 58.66 -63.74 33.49
N SER A 208 57.98 -62.63 33.14
CA SER A 208 56.87 -62.50 32.15
C SER A 208 56.32 -61.04 32.11
N ASP A 209 55.41 -60.61 31.21
CA ASP A 209 55.47 -60.35 29.75
C ASP A 209 54.22 -59.45 29.33
N ARG A 210 54.04 -59.06 28.05
CA ARG A 210 53.04 -58.10 27.42
C ARG A 210 53.44 -56.59 27.46
N SER A 211 53.33 -55.71 26.43
CA SER A 211 52.50 -55.55 25.19
C SER A 211 51.03 -55.11 25.47
N ASP A 212 50.47 -54.00 24.95
CA ASP A 212 50.78 -53.14 23.79
C ASP A 212 50.13 -51.74 23.94
N SER A 213 50.27 -50.90 22.90
CA SER A 213 49.46 -49.71 22.50
C SER A 213 49.99 -48.30 22.82
N SER A 214 49.86 -47.45 21.79
CA SER A 214 50.26 -46.04 21.69
C SER A 214 49.00 -45.13 21.61
N PRO A 215 49.02 -43.92 21.00
CA PRO A 215 49.54 -42.67 21.57
C PRO A 215 48.50 -41.51 21.52
N ARG A 216 48.78 -40.39 22.21
CA ARG A 216 48.50 -38.97 21.83
C ARG A 216 48.82 -38.07 23.03
N GLY A 217 49.39 -36.86 22.91
CA GLY A 217 49.71 -36.11 21.69
C GLY A 217 48.74 -34.97 21.40
N ARG A 218 48.72 -33.95 22.27
CA ARG A 218 48.48 -32.55 21.87
C ARG A 218 48.85 -31.56 22.98
N VAL A 219 49.91 -30.80 22.75
CA VAL A 219 49.94 -29.39 23.18
C VAL A 219 48.86 -28.69 22.36
N ILE A 220 47.99 -27.92 23.01
CA ILE A 220 47.13 -26.96 22.30
C ILE A 220 47.69 -25.58 22.62
N ASP A 221 48.52 -25.11 21.71
CA ASP A 221 48.93 -23.72 21.63
C ASP A 221 47.74 -22.90 21.11
N PHE A 222 47.53 -21.73 21.67
CA PHE A 222 46.52 -20.79 21.17
C PHE A 222 47.19 -19.93 20.10
N ASN A 223 46.91 -20.16 18.81
CA ASN A 223 46.66 -19.06 17.86
C ASN A 223 46.26 -19.47 16.42
N VAL A 224 45.42 -18.60 15.84
CA VAL A 224 45.24 -18.29 14.41
C VAL A 224 44.55 -19.32 13.48
N ALA A 225 43.39 -18.88 12.96
CA ALA A 225 42.71 -19.19 11.69
C ALA A 225 42.53 -20.68 11.27
N ASP A 226 41.35 -21.14 10.86
CA ASP A 226 40.51 -20.54 9.81
C ASP A 226 39.12 -21.26 9.74
N SER A 227 38.30 -20.88 8.76
CA SER A 227 37.27 -21.70 8.11
C SER A 227 35.87 -21.73 8.74
N SER A 228 35.03 -20.82 8.23
CA SER A 228 33.56 -20.89 8.22
C SER A 228 33.05 -22.26 7.79
N ARG A 229 32.11 -22.86 8.54
CA ARG A 229 31.28 -23.98 8.07
C ARG A 229 29.82 -23.81 8.46
N GLU A 230 29.03 -23.58 7.42
CA GLU A 230 27.57 -23.45 7.41
C GLU A 230 26.91 -24.85 7.55
N PRO A 231 25.84 -25.01 8.34
CA PRO A 231 25.08 -26.26 8.42
C PRO A 231 24.13 -26.44 7.22
N LEU A 232 24.06 -27.67 6.70
CA LEU A 232 23.38 -28.03 5.46
C LEU A 232 21.84 -27.97 5.52
N SER A 233 21.21 -27.55 4.43
CA SER A 233 19.76 -27.50 4.23
C SER A 233 19.09 -28.89 4.19
N PRO A 234 17.88 -29.07 4.74
CA PRO A 234 17.08 -30.29 4.54
C PRO A 234 16.56 -30.46 3.10
N LEU A 235 16.43 -31.72 2.67
CA LEU A 235 16.07 -32.14 1.31
C LEU A 235 14.57 -31.98 0.99
N HIS A 236 14.27 -31.61 -0.27
CA HIS A 236 12.91 -31.65 -0.84
C HIS A 236 12.32 -33.07 -0.89
N GLN A 237 11.00 -33.16 -0.70
CA GLN A 237 10.15 -34.26 -1.17
C GLN A 237 9.28 -33.79 -2.34
N ASN A 238 8.96 -34.68 -3.29
CA ASN A 238 8.33 -34.32 -4.57
C ASN A 238 6.89 -34.88 -4.72
N SER A 239 5.91 -33.99 -4.94
CA SER A 239 4.72 -34.11 -5.85
C SER A 239 3.68 -35.25 -5.65
N PRO A 240 2.49 -35.24 -6.33
CA PRO A 240 1.97 -34.28 -7.33
C PRO A 240 0.50 -33.77 -7.14
N ASP A 241 0.10 -32.88 -8.07
CA ASP A 241 -1.26 -32.57 -8.58
C ASP A 241 -2.38 -31.96 -7.71
N SER A 242 -2.77 -30.72 -8.06
CA SER A 242 -3.87 -30.55 -9.02
C SER A 242 -3.90 -29.16 -9.69
N ARG A 243 -4.07 -29.14 -11.01
CA ARG A 243 -4.38 -27.91 -11.77
C ARG A 243 -5.88 -27.62 -11.69
N MET A 244 -6.28 -26.36 -11.55
CA MET A 244 -7.40 -25.80 -12.34
C MET A 244 -7.22 -24.30 -12.58
N HIS A 245 -7.21 -23.89 -13.86
CA HIS A 245 -7.43 -22.51 -14.26
C HIS A 245 -8.93 -22.18 -14.25
N LYS A 246 -9.28 -20.92 -13.93
CA LYS A 246 -10.08 -19.99 -14.76
C LYS A 246 -10.13 -18.62 -14.06
N LYS A 247 -9.75 -17.55 -14.77
CA LYS A 247 -10.62 -16.60 -15.50
C LYS A 247 -11.47 -15.77 -14.56
#